data_AF-A0ABC8EGX6-F1
#
_entry.id   AF-A0ABC8EGX6-F1
#
_cell.length_a   1.000
_cell.length_b   1.000
_cell.length_c   1.000
_cell.angle_alpha   90.00
_cell.angle_beta   90.00
_cell.angle_gamma   90.00
#
_symmetry.space_group_name_H-M   'P 1'
#
loop_
_entity.id
_entity.type
_entity.pdbx_description
1 polymer ?
#
loop_
_entity_poly.entity_id
_entity_poly.type
_entity_poly.pdbx_seq_one_letter_code
_entity_poly.pdbx_strand_id
1 'polypeptide(L)'
;MKKRIISFILCISILFSGCYSYKDINKVLFVTSFVVDIDNNNEPIIYLETFKPYRSNISGSEKGQRIVYRGTGKTVHEVIRNIGLSSSFRIDGTQSKAIIFTTKAAEYGIDKFIDFFHRHQEGLIRQYIAIYDGDVEKLLQTQIKSEEYIGLFLADLMDNIKVSSKAVKLSMNDYLNERVMESTACIMSLIRLDETQMENLITIDGGAIIKNDKMVNKLPKSESQAYNFLADRIEGGTLEIPHPKEKDKFITLEILKSKTKNKIEKKDNIVELTKKIKVKTTLTGTQSPMNFTEEELNIIKARAEYNIKKFSREVFEKYKNENIDIFDVADIYNRKYHKEDSKNILKNTILKVEADVKIEGSSNKFDYSK
;
A
#
# COMPACT_ATOMS: atom_id res chain seq x y z
N MET A 1 25.66 -6.50 63.34
CA MET A 1 24.48 -5.88 62.68
C MET A 1 24.86 -4.79 61.67
N LYS A 2 25.71 -3.82 62.01
CA LYS A 2 26.15 -2.73 61.09
C LYS A 2 26.71 -3.22 59.74
N LYS A 3 27.56 -4.27 59.73
CA LYS A 3 28.12 -4.84 58.49
C LYS A 3 27.08 -5.48 57.56
N ARG A 4 26.01 -6.09 58.11
CA ARG A 4 24.92 -6.70 57.31
C ARG A 4 24.00 -5.64 56.70
N ILE A 5 23.77 -4.54 57.42
CA ILE A 5 23.00 -3.39 56.92
C ILE A 5 23.75 -2.69 55.78
N ILE A 6 25.07 -2.51 55.91
CA ILE A 6 25.91 -1.93 54.84
C ILE A 6 25.91 -2.81 53.60
N SER A 7 26.01 -4.14 53.75
CA SER A 7 25.92 -5.09 52.63
C SER A 7 24.56 -5.06 51.94
N PHE A 8 23.47 -4.85 52.69
CA PHE A 8 22.11 -4.77 52.13
C PHE A 8 21.89 -3.47 51.36
N ILE A 9 22.40 -2.35 51.87
CA ILE A 9 22.38 -1.05 51.18
C ILE A 9 23.22 -1.10 49.89
N LEU A 10 24.38 -1.77 49.93
CA LEU A 10 25.24 -1.94 48.75
C LEU A 10 24.56 -2.81 47.67
N CYS A 11 23.90 -3.91 48.05
CA CYS A 11 23.08 -4.69 47.11
C CYS A 11 21.92 -3.89 46.51
N ILE A 12 21.27 -3.03 47.30
CA ILE A 12 20.18 -2.16 46.81
C ILE A 12 20.68 -1.11 45.81
N SER A 13 21.90 -0.58 45.98
CA SER A 13 22.46 0.39 45.02
C SER A 13 22.75 -0.20 43.63
N ILE A 14 23.01 -1.52 43.55
CA ILE A 14 23.18 -2.23 42.28
C ILE A 14 21.83 -2.41 41.55
N LEU A 15 20.72 -2.42 42.29
CA LEU A 15 19.36 -2.47 41.74
C LEU A 15 18.84 -1.11 41.27
N PHE A 16 19.53 -0.01 41.62
CA PHE A 16 19.26 1.35 41.13
C PHE A 16 20.17 1.73 39.97
N SER A 17 20.46 0.81 39.04
CA SER A 17 20.95 1.18 37.71
C SER A 17 19.82 1.89 36.96
N GLY A 18 19.68 3.20 37.18
CA GLY A 18 18.77 4.06 36.42
C GLY A 18 19.03 3.95 34.92
N CYS A 19 18.00 4.16 34.10
CA CYS A 19 18.06 4.04 32.65
C CYS A 19 19.19 4.89 32.05
N TYR A 20 20.33 4.28 31.74
CA TYR A 20 21.52 4.92 31.16
C TYR A 20 21.29 5.50 29.75
N SER A 21 20.16 5.18 29.12
CA SER A 21 19.82 5.61 27.75
C SER A 21 18.74 6.70 27.72
N TYR A 22 18.89 7.78 28.51
CA TYR A 22 18.04 8.96 28.34
C TYR A 22 18.45 9.73 27.07
N LYS A 23 17.52 9.85 26.12
CA LYS A 23 17.66 10.69 24.94
C LYS A 23 16.76 11.90 25.11
N ASP A 24 17.34 13.10 25.06
CA ASP A 24 16.56 14.34 25.08
C ASP A 24 15.76 14.44 23.80
N ILE A 25 14.43 14.30 23.92
CA ILE A 25 13.50 14.30 22.79
C ILE A 25 13.57 15.61 21.98
N ASN A 26 13.92 16.74 22.63
CA ASN A 26 14.05 18.04 21.98
C ASN A 26 15.33 18.16 21.13
N LYS A 27 16.23 17.18 21.22
CA LYS A 27 17.49 17.13 20.44
C LYS A 27 17.49 16.06 19.35
N VAL A 28 16.31 15.55 19.00
CA VAL A 28 16.11 14.52 18.00
C VAL A 28 15.20 15.05 16.89
N LEU A 29 15.52 14.69 15.65
CA LEU A 29 14.65 14.87 14.49
C LEU A 29 14.07 13.51 14.13
N PHE A 30 12.75 13.39 14.23
CA PHE A 30 12.07 12.16 13.86
C PHE A 30 11.71 12.21 12.39
N VAL A 31 12.22 11.24 11.61
CA VAL A 31 11.86 11.09 10.20
C VAL A 31 10.43 10.57 10.11
N THR A 32 9.59 11.22 9.32
CA THR A 32 8.20 10.81 9.02
C THR A 32 8.13 10.06 7.69
N SER A 33 8.89 10.51 6.69
CA SER A 33 9.01 9.84 5.40
C SER A 33 10.40 9.97 4.79
N PHE A 34 10.76 8.96 4.01
CA PHE A 34 11.92 8.99 3.11
C PHE A 34 11.43 9.14 1.68
N VAL A 35 11.96 10.11 0.93
CA VAL A 35 11.78 10.17 -0.53
C VAL A 35 13.09 9.85 -1.21
N VAL A 36 13.09 8.83 -2.05
CA VAL A 36 14.26 8.32 -2.76
C VAL A 36 14.14 8.69 -4.23
N ASP A 37 15.12 9.44 -4.71
CA ASP A 37 15.27 9.82 -6.10
C ASP A 37 16.71 9.53 -6.57
N ILE A 38 16.97 9.75 -7.85
CA ILE A 38 18.30 9.65 -8.46
C ILE A 38 18.61 10.90 -9.27
N ASP A 39 19.88 11.27 -9.30
CA ASP A 39 20.36 12.32 -10.19
C ASP A 39 20.59 11.80 -11.62
N ASN A 40 21.06 12.68 -12.51
CA ASN A 40 21.34 12.32 -13.90
C ASN A 40 22.49 11.30 -14.07
N ASN A 41 23.28 11.07 -13.03
CA ASN A 41 24.38 10.10 -12.99
C ASN A 41 23.98 8.78 -12.29
N ASN A 42 22.70 8.62 -11.93
CA ASN A 42 22.15 7.53 -11.12
C ASN A 42 22.70 7.47 -9.69
N GLU A 43 23.20 8.58 -9.16
CA GLU A 43 23.58 8.70 -7.75
C GLU A 43 22.33 8.98 -6.89
N PRO A 44 22.20 8.36 -5.70
CA PRO A 44 21.03 8.56 -4.85
C PRO A 44 20.90 9.99 -4.35
N ILE A 45 19.67 10.51 -4.48
CA ILE A 45 19.20 11.72 -3.80
C ILE A 45 18.15 11.27 -2.78
N ILE A 46 18.36 11.61 -1.51
CA ILE A 46 17.40 11.29 -0.45
C ILE A 46 16.87 12.58 0.14
N TYR A 47 15.55 12.66 0.25
CA TYR A 47 14.87 13.69 1.00
C TYR A 47 14.31 13.08 2.29
N LEU A 48 14.59 13.73 3.42
CA LEU A 48 14.05 13.36 4.73
C LEU A 48 13.05 14.40 5.16
N GLU A 49 11.78 14.00 5.25
CA GLU A 49 10.80 14.80 5.96
C GLU A 49 10.90 14.48 7.45
N THR A 50 11.07 15.51 8.26
CA THR A 50 11.28 15.36 9.70
C THR A 50 10.35 16.25 10.51
N PHE A 51 9.96 15.74 11.66
CA PHE A 51 9.30 16.45 12.74
C PHE A 51 10.31 16.76 13.83
N LYS A 52 10.47 18.04 14.14
CA LYS A 52 11.22 18.52 15.30
C LYS A 52 10.25 18.90 16.42
N PRO A 53 10.25 18.19 17.56
CA PRO A 53 9.53 18.66 18.74
C PRO A 53 10.18 19.92 19.28
N TYR A 54 9.37 20.94 19.57
CA TYR A 54 9.82 22.10 20.31
C TYR A 54 8.73 22.58 21.27
N ARG A 55 9.15 23.19 22.37
CA ARG A 55 8.23 23.78 23.33
C ARG A 55 7.92 25.22 22.94
N SER A 56 6.65 25.52 22.67
CA SER A 56 6.20 26.88 22.38
C SER A 56 6.19 27.71 23.67
N ASN A 57 6.97 28.80 23.69
CA ASN A 57 6.98 29.74 24.82
C ASN A 57 5.66 30.51 24.98
N ILE A 58 4.81 30.53 23.95
CA ILE A 58 3.58 31.33 23.89
C ILE A 58 2.37 30.56 24.46
N SER A 59 2.35 29.24 24.30
CA SER A 59 1.19 28.41 24.65
C SER A 59 1.47 27.31 25.68
N GLY A 60 2.72 27.12 26.09
CA GLY A 60 3.14 26.03 26.99
C GLY A 60 2.98 24.62 26.40
N SER A 61 2.37 24.50 25.22
CA SER A 61 2.18 23.26 24.47
C SER A 61 3.40 22.87 23.65
N GLU A 62 3.66 21.57 23.57
CA GLU A 62 4.60 21.01 22.60
C GLU A 62 4.01 21.18 21.19
N LYS A 63 4.82 21.71 20.29
CA LYS A 63 4.51 21.85 18.87
C LYS A 63 5.55 21.11 18.03
N GLY A 64 5.15 20.69 16.85
CA GLY A 64 6.05 20.18 15.83
C GLY A 64 6.46 21.26 14.87
N GLN A 65 7.72 21.24 14.45
CA GLN A 65 8.20 21.98 13.30
C GLN A 65 8.57 20.98 12.20
N ARG A 66 7.92 21.09 11.05
CA ARG A 66 8.28 20.36 9.84
C ARG A 66 9.57 20.91 9.23
N ILE A 67 10.54 20.02 9.02
CA ILE A 67 11.83 20.34 8.39
C ILE A 67 12.12 19.27 7.34
N VAL A 68 12.47 19.71 6.13
CA VAL A 68 12.87 18.81 5.04
C VAL A 68 14.36 18.96 4.80
N TYR A 69 15.07 17.83 4.81
CA TYR A 69 16.48 17.77 4.41
C TYR A 69 16.61 17.13 3.05
N ARG A 70 17.62 17.55 2.29
CA ARG A 70 18.02 16.94 1.02
C ARG A 70 19.50 16.60 1.12
N GLY A 71 19.86 15.38 0.72
CA GLY A 71 21.25 14.96 0.61
C GLY A 71 21.51 14.23 -0.70
N THR A 72 22.79 14.21 -1.07
CA THR A 72 23.33 13.44 -2.21
C THR A 72 24.59 12.69 -1.77
N GLY A 73 24.96 11.67 -2.51
CA GLY A 73 26.10 10.80 -2.21
C GLY A 73 26.07 9.55 -3.08
N LYS A 74 27.06 8.66 -2.94
CA LYS A 74 27.17 7.45 -3.76
C LYS A 74 26.31 6.29 -3.26
N THR A 75 25.94 6.32 -1.98
CA THR A 75 25.10 5.32 -1.34
C THR A 75 24.07 5.98 -0.44
N VAL A 76 22.92 5.34 -0.20
CA VAL A 76 21.91 5.85 0.75
C VAL A 76 22.53 6.12 2.12
N HIS A 77 23.45 5.25 2.57
CA HIS A 77 24.15 5.41 3.84
C HIS A 77 25.00 6.68 3.91
N GLU A 78 25.75 6.97 2.84
CA GLU A 78 26.54 8.19 2.72
C GLU A 78 25.64 9.43 2.69
N VAL A 79 24.55 9.38 1.93
CA VAL A 79 23.57 10.47 1.85
C VAL A 79 23.04 10.83 3.25
N ILE A 80 22.61 9.83 4.03
CA ILE A 80 22.09 10.05 5.39
C ILE A 80 23.18 10.61 6.32
N ARG A 81 24.43 10.16 6.21
CA ARG A 81 25.56 10.73 6.97
C ARG A 81 25.80 12.20 6.58
N ASN A 82 25.76 12.53 5.29
CA ASN A 82 25.94 13.89 4.78
C ASN A 82 24.84 14.82 5.30
N ILE A 83 23.59 14.36 5.31
CA ILE A 83 22.49 15.10 5.95
C ILE A 83 22.77 15.30 7.45
N GLY A 84 23.25 14.26 8.14
CA GLY A 84 23.66 14.35 9.54
C GLY A 84 24.75 15.40 9.83
N LEU A 85 25.68 15.63 8.90
CA LEU A 85 26.70 16.69 9.02
C LEU A 85 26.10 18.10 8.92
N SER A 86 24.96 18.25 8.25
CA SER A 86 24.23 19.52 8.12
C SER A 86 23.17 19.74 9.21
N SER A 87 22.94 18.74 10.07
CA SER A 87 21.94 18.79 11.14
C SER A 87 22.61 18.97 12.51
N SER A 88 22.13 19.93 13.30
CA SER A 88 22.54 20.07 14.71
C SER A 88 21.91 19.02 15.64
N PHE A 89 21.07 18.14 15.09
CA PHE A 89 20.27 17.16 15.83
C PHE A 89 20.47 15.75 15.29
N ARG A 90 20.31 14.75 16.17
CA ARG A 90 20.36 13.35 15.78
C ARG A 90 19.11 13.01 14.96
N ILE A 91 19.31 12.42 13.79
CA ILE A 91 18.22 11.88 12.96
C ILE A 91 17.80 10.53 13.53
N ASP A 92 16.49 10.33 13.68
CA ASP A 92 15.89 9.11 14.22
C ASP A 92 14.78 8.62 13.29
N GLY A 93 14.93 7.39 12.79
CA GLY A 93 14.03 6.81 11.79
C GLY A 93 12.78 6.13 12.37
N THR A 94 12.63 6.07 13.69
CA THR A 94 11.65 5.20 14.36
C THR A 94 10.19 5.58 14.11
N GLN A 95 9.94 6.84 13.75
CA GLN A 95 8.60 7.34 13.43
C GLN A 95 8.28 7.34 11.94
N SER A 96 9.19 6.85 11.10
CA SER A 96 8.96 6.86 9.66
C SER A 96 7.86 5.87 9.31
N LYS A 97 6.87 6.36 8.56
CA LYS A 97 5.68 5.59 8.14
C LYS A 97 5.64 5.30 6.64
N ALA A 98 6.39 6.05 5.83
CA ALA A 98 6.38 5.91 4.38
C ALA A 98 7.79 5.97 3.77
N ILE A 99 8.05 5.09 2.82
CA ILE A 99 9.17 5.19 1.87
C ILE A 99 8.57 5.44 0.49
N ILE A 100 8.96 6.54 -0.11
CA ILE A 100 8.45 7.00 -1.40
C ILE A 100 9.61 6.93 -2.39
N PHE A 101 9.45 6.18 -3.47
CA PHE A 101 10.41 6.17 -4.58
C PHE A 101 9.86 7.03 -5.71
N THR A 102 10.68 7.86 -6.34
CA THR A 102 10.27 8.47 -7.61
C THR A 102 10.13 7.42 -8.69
N THR A 103 9.37 7.72 -9.73
CA THR A 103 9.30 6.88 -10.93
C THR A 103 10.71 6.62 -11.50
N LYS A 104 11.59 7.64 -11.52
CA LYS A 104 12.99 7.50 -11.97
C LYS A 104 13.78 6.49 -11.14
N ALA A 105 13.74 6.62 -9.81
CA ALA A 105 14.44 5.69 -8.91
C ALA A 105 13.87 4.27 -9.02
N ALA A 106 12.55 4.14 -9.16
CA ALA A 106 11.87 2.85 -9.29
C ALA A 106 12.21 2.14 -10.61
N GLU A 107 12.31 2.87 -11.72
CA GLU A 107 12.73 2.34 -13.03
C GLU A 107 14.22 1.94 -13.03
N TYR A 108 15.07 2.71 -12.34
CA TYR A 108 16.49 2.36 -12.18
C TYR A 108 16.68 1.05 -11.41
N GLY A 109 15.98 0.91 -10.28
CA GLY A 109 15.91 -0.31 -9.48
C GLY A 109 15.81 -0.04 -7.98
N ILE A 110 14.74 -0.52 -7.36
CA ILE A 110 14.47 -0.39 -5.92
C ILE A 110 15.50 -1.17 -5.09
N ASP A 111 16.04 -2.27 -5.65
CA ASP A 111 17.09 -3.10 -5.02
C ASP A 111 18.33 -2.29 -4.61
N LYS A 112 18.63 -1.21 -5.32
CA LYS A 112 19.78 -0.34 -5.06
C LYS A 112 19.66 0.45 -3.76
N PHE A 113 18.43 0.61 -3.26
CA PHE A 113 18.12 1.45 -2.12
C PHE A 113 17.57 0.66 -0.94
N ILE A 114 16.86 -0.44 -1.20
CA ILE A 114 16.08 -1.16 -0.21
C ILE A 114 16.92 -1.80 0.92
N ASP A 115 18.16 -2.19 0.62
CA ASP A 115 19.05 -2.86 1.59
C ASP A 115 19.33 -1.96 2.81
N PHE A 116 19.44 -0.64 2.60
CA PHE A 116 19.59 0.33 3.68
C PHE A 116 18.38 0.27 4.64
N PHE A 117 17.17 0.33 4.09
CA PHE A 117 15.93 0.34 4.87
C PHE A 117 15.66 -0.99 5.57
N HIS A 118 16.05 -2.11 4.95
CA HIS A 118 15.89 -3.43 5.55
C HIS A 118 16.87 -3.69 6.71
N ARG A 119 18.13 -3.22 6.61
CA ARG A 119 19.16 -3.47 7.62
C ARG A 119 19.12 -2.50 8.81
N HIS A 120 18.61 -1.29 8.62
CA HIS A 120 18.52 -0.32 9.70
C HIS A 120 17.38 -0.68 10.66
N GLN A 121 17.76 -1.25 11.82
CA GLN A 121 16.85 -1.68 12.91
C GLN A 121 15.90 -0.59 13.45
N GLU A 122 16.16 0.70 13.18
CA GLU A 122 15.26 1.80 13.56
C GLU A 122 14.06 1.94 12.60
N GLY A 123 14.11 1.36 11.39
CA GLY A 123 12.99 1.33 10.46
C GLY A 123 11.98 0.26 10.84
N LEU A 124 10.77 0.65 11.24
CA LEU A 124 9.69 -0.31 11.43
C LEU A 124 9.38 -0.99 10.09
N ILE A 125 9.44 -2.33 10.04
CA ILE A 125 9.04 -3.20 8.92
C ILE A 125 7.60 -2.90 8.40
N ARG A 126 6.82 -2.10 9.13
CA ARG A 126 5.44 -1.70 8.85
C ARG A 126 5.30 -0.41 8.01
N GLN A 127 6.39 0.16 7.50
CA GLN A 127 6.31 1.31 6.60
C GLN A 127 5.57 0.95 5.31
N TYR A 128 4.78 1.89 4.80
CA TYR A 128 4.18 1.77 3.46
C TYR A 128 5.21 2.16 2.41
N ILE A 129 5.19 1.47 1.26
CA ILE A 129 5.98 1.83 0.09
C ILE A 129 5.05 2.38 -1.00
N ALA A 130 5.43 3.51 -1.57
CA ALA A 130 4.73 4.10 -2.71
C ALA A 130 5.71 4.57 -3.79
N ILE A 131 5.21 4.61 -5.02
CA ILE A 131 5.89 5.25 -6.15
C ILE A 131 5.24 6.60 -6.39
N TYR A 132 6.02 7.67 -6.40
CA TYR A 132 5.57 9.01 -6.75
C TYR A 132 5.84 9.34 -8.21
N ASP A 133 4.80 9.81 -8.87
CA ASP A 133 4.82 10.22 -10.28
C ASP A 133 4.55 11.72 -10.37
N GLY A 134 5.63 12.49 -10.29
CA GLY A 134 5.59 13.94 -10.27
C GLY A 134 6.92 14.55 -9.86
N ASP A 135 6.90 15.85 -9.55
CA ASP A 135 8.06 16.61 -9.09
C ASP A 135 8.20 16.51 -7.55
N VAL A 136 9.31 15.95 -7.10
CA VAL A 136 9.59 15.72 -5.66
C VAL A 136 9.63 17.02 -4.88
N GLU A 137 10.13 18.11 -5.48
CA GLU A 137 10.19 19.40 -4.78
C GLU A 137 8.78 19.93 -4.53
N LYS A 138 7.89 19.81 -5.51
CA LYS A 138 6.46 20.14 -5.34
C LYS A 138 5.81 19.28 -4.25
N LEU A 139 6.08 17.97 -4.23
CA LEU A 139 5.58 17.06 -3.19
C LEU A 139 5.98 17.56 -1.80
N LEU A 140 7.26 17.85 -1.60
CA LEU A 140 7.80 18.26 -0.30
C LEU A 140 7.40 19.67 0.11
N GLN A 141 7.10 20.56 -0.84
CA GLN A 141 6.60 21.91 -0.56
C GLN A 141 5.09 21.97 -0.31
N THR A 142 4.35 20.92 -0.67
CA THR A 142 2.89 20.88 -0.51
C THR A 142 2.51 20.92 0.97
N GLN A 143 1.62 21.85 1.33
CA GLN A 143 1.03 21.95 2.66
C GLN A 143 -0.31 21.25 2.66
N ILE A 144 -0.37 20.09 3.30
CA ILE A 144 -1.61 19.32 3.47
C ILE A 144 -2.25 19.77 4.78
N LYS A 145 -3.47 20.34 4.73
CA LYS A 145 -4.10 20.91 5.93
C LYS A 145 -4.58 19.87 6.94
N SER A 146 -4.94 18.68 6.48
CA SER A 146 -5.46 17.61 7.34
C SER A 146 -4.37 16.94 8.17
N GLU A 147 -3.15 16.85 7.63
CA GLU A 147 -1.98 16.25 8.28
C GLU A 147 -0.72 16.90 7.71
N GLU A 148 0.07 17.54 8.57
CA GLU A 148 1.20 18.39 8.15
C GLU A 148 2.35 17.57 7.56
N TYR A 149 2.49 16.30 7.97
CA TYR A 149 3.59 15.43 7.58
C TYR A 149 3.15 14.42 6.52
N ILE A 150 3.79 14.44 5.35
CA ILE A 150 3.52 13.54 4.22
C ILE A 150 3.58 12.07 4.66
N GLY A 151 4.54 11.71 5.49
CA GLY A 151 4.66 10.34 6.00
C GLY A 151 3.43 9.86 6.78
N LEU A 152 2.89 10.71 7.66
CA LEU A 152 1.69 10.41 8.43
C LEU A 152 0.45 10.43 7.52
N PHE A 153 0.34 11.44 6.66
CA PHE A 153 -0.75 11.55 5.70
C PHE A 153 -0.87 10.31 4.80
N LEU A 154 0.26 9.82 4.28
CA LEU A 154 0.26 8.60 3.46
C LEU A 154 -0.12 7.37 4.27
N ALA A 155 0.31 7.27 5.52
CA ALA A 155 -0.11 6.17 6.38
C ALA A 155 -1.63 6.16 6.57
N ASP A 156 -2.21 7.31 6.90
CA ASP A 156 -3.66 7.47 7.06
C ASP A 156 -4.41 7.19 5.74
N LEU A 157 -3.86 7.64 4.61
CA LEU A 157 -4.41 7.37 3.28
C LEU A 157 -4.43 5.87 2.96
N MET A 158 -3.35 5.14 3.29
CA MET A 158 -3.25 3.69 3.08
C MET A 158 -4.08 2.89 4.09
N ASP A 159 -4.24 3.39 5.31
CA ASP A 159 -5.11 2.78 6.33
C ASP A 159 -6.60 2.97 6.00
N ASN A 160 -6.94 4.09 5.33
CA ASN A 160 -8.28 4.36 4.85
C ASN A 160 -8.62 3.69 3.51
N ILE A 161 -7.79 2.77 3.00
CA ILE A 161 -7.99 2.14 1.69
C ILE A 161 -9.33 1.40 1.55
N LYS A 162 -9.95 1.03 2.68
CA LYS A 162 -11.28 0.39 2.74
C LYS A 162 -12.38 1.20 2.06
N VAL A 163 -12.20 2.50 1.83
CA VAL A 163 -13.16 3.32 1.09
C VAL A 163 -13.13 3.05 -0.43
N SER A 164 -12.07 2.42 -0.94
CA SER A 164 -11.86 2.20 -2.37
C SER A 164 -11.43 0.77 -2.68
N SER A 165 -12.23 0.10 -3.49
CA SER A 165 -11.91 -1.21 -4.06
C SER A 165 -10.83 -1.12 -5.16
N LYS A 166 -10.50 0.10 -5.62
CA LYS A 166 -9.56 0.39 -6.71
C LYS A 166 -8.17 0.80 -6.20
N ALA A 167 -8.00 1.09 -4.92
CA ALA A 167 -6.70 1.50 -4.39
C ALA A 167 -5.81 0.27 -4.14
N VAL A 168 -4.50 0.42 -4.36
CA VAL A 168 -3.50 -0.61 -4.08
C VAL A 168 -2.60 -0.09 -2.95
N LYS A 169 -2.25 -0.96 -2.00
CA LYS A 169 -1.21 -0.70 -0.99
C LYS A 169 -0.24 -1.86 -0.89
N LEU A 170 0.99 -1.54 -0.50
CA LEU A 170 2.04 -2.50 -0.22
C LEU A 170 2.87 -1.97 0.96
N SER A 171 3.08 -2.81 1.97
CA SER A 171 4.04 -2.48 3.03
C SER A 171 5.45 -2.92 2.63
N MET A 172 6.46 -2.41 3.33
CA MET A 172 7.85 -2.84 3.21
C MET A 172 7.98 -4.34 3.44
N ASN A 173 7.27 -4.89 4.43
CA ASN A 173 7.23 -6.32 4.68
C ASN A 173 6.67 -7.10 3.49
N ASP A 174 5.57 -6.64 2.91
CA ASP A 174 4.93 -7.32 1.77
C ASP A 174 5.86 -7.29 0.57
N TYR A 175 6.49 -6.15 0.29
CA TYR A 175 7.48 -6.05 -0.78
C TYR A 175 8.66 -7.02 -0.58
N LEU A 176 9.26 -7.06 0.62
CA LEU A 176 10.37 -7.97 0.89
C LEU A 176 10.00 -9.44 0.70
N ASN A 177 8.75 -9.81 1.03
CA ASN A 177 8.24 -11.16 0.81
C ASN A 177 7.96 -11.43 -0.69
N GLU A 178 7.31 -10.50 -1.38
CA GLU A 178 6.96 -10.63 -2.81
C GLU A 178 8.19 -10.55 -3.72
N ARG A 179 9.26 -9.88 -3.28
CA ARG A 179 10.54 -9.80 -3.99
C ARG A 179 11.22 -11.16 -4.15
N VAL A 180 11.06 -12.05 -3.17
CA VAL A 180 11.69 -13.39 -3.18
C VAL A 180 10.76 -14.49 -3.70
N MET A 181 9.56 -14.11 -4.15
CA MET A 181 8.61 -15.00 -4.80
C MET A 181 9.04 -15.34 -6.23
N GLU A 182 8.59 -16.49 -6.72
CA GLU A 182 8.86 -16.99 -8.08
C GLU A 182 8.30 -16.06 -9.17
N SER A 183 7.19 -15.38 -8.89
CA SER A 183 6.60 -14.39 -9.79
C SER A 183 7.53 -13.20 -10.02
N THR A 184 8.35 -12.84 -9.02
CA THR A 184 9.24 -11.67 -8.97
C THR A 184 8.54 -10.34 -9.26
N ALA A 185 7.20 -10.31 -9.16
CA ALA A 185 6.39 -9.15 -9.52
C ALA A 185 5.46 -8.75 -8.37
N CYS A 186 5.39 -7.46 -8.09
CA CYS A 186 4.49 -6.89 -7.10
C CYS A 186 3.89 -5.57 -7.60
N ILE A 187 2.89 -5.08 -6.88
CA ILE A 187 2.26 -3.80 -7.18
C ILE A 187 2.34 -2.89 -5.97
N MET A 188 3.06 -1.78 -6.14
CA MET A 188 3.15 -0.69 -5.16
C MET A 188 2.10 0.36 -5.47
N SER A 189 1.71 1.15 -4.47
CA SER A 189 0.81 2.28 -4.70
C SER A 189 1.48 3.30 -5.61
N LEU A 190 0.80 3.73 -6.68
CA LEU A 190 1.21 4.90 -7.44
C LEU A 190 0.52 6.12 -6.80
N ILE A 191 1.28 7.14 -6.43
CA ILE A 191 0.75 8.37 -5.83
C ILE A 191 1.09 9.59 -6.69
N ARG A 192 0.18 10.56 -6.70
CA ARG A 192 0.30 11.82 -7.44
C ARG A 192 -0.23 12.99 -6.62
N LEU A 193 0.26 14.18 -6.92
CA LEU A 193 -0.40 15.41 -6.47
C LEU A 193 -1.57 15.72 -7.39
N ASP A 194 -2.77 15.82 -6.83
CA ASP A 194 -3.94 16.36 -7.50
C ASP A 194 -3.98 17.88 -7.26
N GLU A 195 -3.58 18.63 -8.28
CA GLU A 195 -3.61 20.11 -8.30
C GLU A 195 -4.99 20.66 -8.74
N THR A 196 -5.98 19.80 -9.07
CA THR A 196 -7.32 20.23 -9.54
C THR A 196 -8.29 20.54 -8.40
N GLN A 197 -7.98 20.09 -7.19
CA GLN A 197 -8.79 20.33 -6.01
C GLN A 197 -8.53 21.74 -5.45
N MET A 198 -9.43 22.23 -4.59
CA MET A 198 -9.23 23.52 -3.91
C MET A 198 -7.93 23.57 -3.08
N GLU A 199 -7.42 22.41 -2.70
CA GLU A 199 -6.17 22.23 -1.98
C GLU A 199 -5.38 21.11 -2.66
N ASN A 200 -4.05 21.25 -2.74
CA ASN A 200 -3.20 20.19 -3.28
C ASN A 200 -3.29 18.95 -2.39
N LEU A 201 -3.76 17.84 -2.95
CA LEU A 201 -3.92 16.58 -2.22
C LEU A 201 -3.06 15.48 -2.85
N ILE A 202 -2.45 14.65 -2.00
CA ILE A 202 -1.82 13.42 -2.49
C ILE A 202 -2.92 12.37 -2.67
N THR A 203 -3.00 11.80 -3.86
CA THR A 203 -4.00 10.77 -4.20
C THR A 203 -3.32 9.50 -4.69
N ILE A 204 -3.92 8.34 -4.40
CA ILE A 204 -3.51 7.06 -4.98
C ILE A 204 -4.06 7.02 -6.42
N ASP A 205 -3.18 6.92 -7.40
CA ASP A 205 -3.48 6.86 -8.84
C ASP A 205 -3.28 5.48 -9.47
N GLY A 206 -3.79 4.44 -8.81
CA GLY A 206 -3.63 3.05 -9.23
C GLY A 206 -2.38 2.42 -8.60
N GLY A 207 -1.60 1.70 -9.40
CA GLY A 207 -0.41 1.00 -8.94
C GLY A 207 0.79 1.10 -9.89
N ALA A 208 1.98 0.94 -9.36
CA ALA A 208 3.21 0.74 -10.11
C ALA A 208 3.57 -0.75 -10.10
N ILE A 209 3.72 -1.32 -11.29
CA ILE A 209 4.09 -2.73 -11.45
C ILE A 209 5.60 -2.82 -11.37
N ILE A 210 6.08 -3.47 -10.31
CA ILE A 210 7.49 -3.74 -10.08
C ILE A 210 7.76 -5.18 -10.48
N LYS A 211 8.79 -5.42 -11.29
CA LYS A 211 9.25 -6.75 -11.69
C LYS A 211 10.77 -6.80 -11.61
N ASN A 212 11.32 -7.81 -10.93
CA ASN A 212 12.76 -7.90 -10.66
C ASN A 212 13.32 -6.58 -10.09
N ASP A 213 12.62 -6.02 -9.09
CA ASP A 213 12.95 -4.77 -8.42
C ASP A 213 12.91 -3.49 -9.26
N LYS A 214 12.42 -3.56 -10.50
CA LYS A 214 12.28 -2.39 -11.37
C LYS A 214 10.83 -2.11 -11.68
N MET A 215 10.46 -0.84 -11.70
CA MET A 215 9.17 -0.43 -12.26
C MET A 215 9.20 -0.69 -13.77
N VAL A 216 8.24 -1.49 -14.25
CA VAL A 216 8.15 -1.88 -15.67
C VAL A 216 6.86 -1.41 -16.33
N ASN A 217 5.81 -1.14 -15.55
CA ASN A 217 4.52 -0.68 -16.07
C ASN A 217 3.68 0.00 -14.97
N LYS A 218 2.54 0.59 -15.34
CA LYS A 218 1.53 1.15 -14.43
C LYS A 218 0.24 0.33 -14.50
N LEU A 219 -0.36 0.05 -13.34
CA LEU A 219 -1.71 -0.50 -13.21
C LEU A 219 -2.70 0.66 -13.03
N PRO A 220 -3.49 1.02 -14.06
CA PRO A 220 -4.45 2.12 -13.94
C PRO A 220 -5.61 1.77 -13.00
N LYS A 221 -6.22 2.78 -12.38
CA LYS A 221 -7.37 2.64 -11.46
C LYS A 221 -8.52 1.80 -12.03
N SER A 222 -8.76 1.87 -13.34
CA SER A 222 -9.78 1.11 -14.04
C SER A 222 -9.54 -0.41 -13.98
N GLU A 223 -8.28 -0.83 -13.88
CA GLU A 223 -7.87 -2.24 -13.79
C GLU A 223 -7.62 -2.68 -12.34
N SER A 224 -7.29 -1.74 -11.45
CA SER A 224 -6.91 -2.02 -10.07
C SER A 224 -7.95 -2.80 -9.27
N GLN A 225 -9.25 -2.53 -9.48
CA GLN A 225 -10.31 -3.29 -8.80
C GLN A 225 -10.29 -4.78 -9.18
N ALA A 226 -10.15 -5.09 -10.48
CA ALA A 226 -10.10 -6.47 -10.95
C ALA A 226 -8.84 -7.19 -10.46
N TYR A 227 -7.69 -6.50 -10.47
CA TYR A 227 -6.47 -6.98 -9.84
C TYR A 227 -6.68 -7.30 -8.35
N ASN A 228 -7.24 -6.37 -7.58
CA ASN A 228 -7.45 -6.54 -6.14
C ASN A 228 -8.38 -7.74 -5.84
N PHE A 229 -9.39 -7.98 -6.67
CA PHE A 229 -10.20 -9.20 -6.56
C PHE A 229 -9.39 -10.47 -6.80
N LEU A 230 -8.56 -10.51 -7.85
CA LEU A 230 -7.74 -11.67 -8.20
C LEU A 230 -6.62 -11.96 -7.18
N ALA A 231 -6.04 -10.90 -6.60
CA ALA A 231 -4.96 -10.95 -5.63
C ALA A 231 -5.45 -11.07 -4.17
N ASP A 232 -6.76 -11.14 -3.93
CA ASP A 232 -7.37 -11.18 -2.59
C ASP A 232 -7.04 -9.95 -1.72
N ARG A 233 -6.98 -8.76 -2.34
CA ARG A 233 -6.61 -7.47 -1.71
C ARG A 233 -7.78 -6.49 -1.52
N ILE A 234 -9.01 -6.94 -1.72
CA ILE A 234 -10.21 -6.11 -1.49
C ILE A 234 -10.50 -6.02 0.01
N GLU A 235 -10.31 -4.84 0.59
CA GLU A 235 -10.66 -4.56 2.00
C GLU A 235 -12.01 -3.83 2.16
N GLY A 236 -12.57 -3.29 1.07
CA GLY A 236 -13.85 -2.56 1.06
C GLY A 236 -14.08 -1.82 -0.27
N GLY A 237 -14.86 -0.75 -0.23
CA GLY A 237 -15.18 0.13 -1.35
C GLY A 237 -16.48 -0.24 -2.05
N THR A 238 -16.69 0.28 -3.25
CA THR A 238 -17.96 0.11 -3.98
C THR A 238 -17.81 -0.70 -5.26
N LEU A 239 -18.95 -1.24 -5.72
CA LEU A 239 -19.18 -1.76 -7.06
C LEU A 239 -20.32 -0.97 -7.68
N GLU A 240 -20.05 -0.38 -8.84
CA GLU A 240 -21.06 0.31 -9.64
C GLU A 240 -21.67 -0.68 -10.64
N ILE A 241 -22.98 -0.95 -10.51
CA ILE A 241 -23.72 -1.91 -11.34
C ILE A 241 -24.73 -1.17 -12.23
N PRO A 242 -24.77 -1.40 -13.54
CA PRO A 242 -25.78 -0.80 -14.41
C PRO A 242 -27.20 -1.14 -13.94
N HIS A 243 -28.08 -0.15 -13.92
CA HIS A 243 -29.46 -0.28 -13.47
C HIS A 243 -30.22 -1.29 -14.37
N PRO A 244 -31.00 -2.22 -13.80
CA PRO A 244 -31.73 -3.24 -14.57
C PRO A 244 -32.61 -2.70 -15.68
N LYS A 245 -33.25 -1.55 -15.45
CA LYS A 245 -34.30 -0.99 -16.30
C LYS A 245 -33.90 0.31 -17.00
N GLU A 246 -32.78 0.93 -16.63
CA GLU A 246 -32.37 2.24 -17.15
C GLU A 246 -30.91 2.22 -17.56
N LYS A 247 -30.64 2.49 -18.85
CA LYS A 247 -29.37 2.18 -19.50
C LYS A 247 -28.18 3.02 -18.99
N ASP A 248 -28.45 4.23 -18.50
CA ASP A 248 -27.43 5.22 -18.12
C ASP A 248 -27.39 5.49 -16.61
N LYS A 249 -28.05 4.64 -15.81
CA LYS A 249 -28.08 4.76 -14.36
C LYS A 249 -27.39 3.58 -13.70
N PHE A 250 -26.92 3.80 -12.47
CA PHE A 250 -26.19 2.82 -11.69
C PHE A 250 -26.82 2.58 -10.33
N ILE A 251 -26.56 1.39 -9.81
CA ILE A 251 -26.79 0.95 -8.45
C ILE A 251 -25.42 0.75 -7.81
N THR A 252 -25.24 1.31 -6.63
CA THR A 252 -24.00 1.21 -5.87
C THR A 252 -24.16 0.13 -4.81
N LEU A 253 -23.27 -0.86 -4.89
CA LEU A 253 -23.11 -1.88 -3.86
C LEU A 253 -21.85 -1.57 -3.06
N GLU A 254 -21.96 -1.41 -1.75
CA GLU A 254 -20.80 -1.33 -0.86
C GLU A 254 -20.32 -2.73 -0.53
N ILE A 255 -19.01 -2.98 -0.67
CA ILE A 255 -18.37 -4.25 -0.35
C ILE A 255 -18.12 -4.31 1.15
N LEU A 256 -18.83 -5.21 1.83
CA LEU A 256 -18.66 -5.48 3.26
C LEU A 256 -17.50 -6.44 3.51
N LYS A 257 -17.31 -7.40 2.62
CA LYS A 257 -16.26 -8.42 2.72
C LYS A 257 -16.00 -9.07 1.37
N SER A 258 -14.74 -9.32 1.07
CA SER A 258 -14.32 -10.13 -0.09
C SER A 258 -13.36 -11.22 0.36
N LYS A 259 -13.40 -12.37 -0.31
CA LYS A 259 -12.37 -13.40 -0.17
C LYS A 259 -12.20 -14.16 -1.48
N THR A 260 -10.96 -14.29 -1.91
CA THR A 260 -10.56 -15.08 -3.08
C THR A 260 -9.80 -16.33 -2.64
N LYS A 261 -10.17 -17.48 -3.21
CA LYS A 261 -9.45 -18.74 -3.03
C LYS A 261 -8.90 -19.22 -4.36
N ASN A 262 -7.64 -19.64 -4.35
CA ASN A 262 -6.94 -20.16 -5.52
C ASN A 262 -7.05 -21.69 -5.53
N LYS A 263 -7.29 -22.27 -6.71
CA LYS A 263 -7.12 -23.70 -6.99
C LYS A 263 -6.39 -23.82 -8.31
N ILE A 264 -5.26 -24.52 -8.32
CA ILE A 264 -4.45 -24.72 -9.53
C ILE A 264 -4.42 -26.21 -9.88
N GLU A 265 -4.65 -26.54 -11.15
CA GLU A 265 -4.60 -27.90 -11.67
C GLU A 265 -3.86 -27.94 -12.99
N LYS A 266 -2.92 -28.86 -13.13
CA LYS A 266 -2.26 -29.15 -14.40
C LYS A 266 -2.99 -30.28 -15.11
N LYS A 267 -3.35 -30.05 -16.38
CA LYS A 267 -3.86 -31.06 -17.31
C LYS A 267 -2.95 -31.02 -18.54
N ASP A 268 -2.10 -32.03 -18.68
CA ASP A 268 -1.04 -32.09 -19.68
C ASP A 268 -0.12 -30.84 -19.62
N ASN A 269 -0.06 -30.05 -20.70
CA ASN A 269 0.73 -28.83 -20.79
C ASN A 269 -0.04 -27.56 -20.42
N ILE A 270 -1.33 -27.67 -20.07
CA ILE A 270 -2.17 -26.53 -19.71
C ILE A 270 -2.33 -26.47 -18.19
N VAL A 271 -2.15 -25.28 -17.64
CA VAL A 271 -2.43 -25.00 -16.23
C VAL A 271 -3.78 -24.29 -16.14
N GLU A 272 -4.70 -24.87 -15.38
CA GLU A 272 -5.98 -24.24 -15.06
C GLU A 272 -5.86 -23.58 -13.69
N LEU A 273 -5.91 -22.25 -13.65
CA LEU A 273 -5.99 -21.48 -12.42
C LEU A 273 -7.45 -21.08 -12.18
N THR A 274 -8.07 -21.66 -11.16
CA THR A 274 -9.39 -21.25 -10.70
C THR A 274 -9.28 -20.24 -9.56
N LYS A 275 -9.85 -19.05 -9.75
CA LYS A 275 -10.04 -18.01 -8.73
C LYS A 275 -11.49 -18.01 -8.29
N LYS A 276 -11.78 -18.46 -7.07
CA LYS A 276 -13.12 -18.46 -6.47
C LYS A 276 -13.28 -17.21 -5.60
N ILE A 277 -14.00 -16.22 -6.11
CA ILE A 277 -14.20 -14.90 -5.50
C ILE A 277 -15.57 -14.88 -4.82
N LYS A 278 -15.59 -14.73 -3.50
CA LYS A 278 -16.83 -14.55 -2.72
C LYS A 278 -16.91 -13.13 -2.21
N VAL A 279 -17.99 -12.44 -2.55
CA VAL A 279 -18.18 -11.03 -2.18
C VAL A 279 -19.50 -10.88 -1.42
N LYS A 280 -19.43 -10.24 -0.26
CA LYS A 280 -20.61 -9.77 0.48
C LYS A 280 -20.72 -8.27 0.29
N THR A 281 -21.91 -7.82 -0.04
CA THR A 281 -22.21 -6.41 -0.29
C THR A 281 -23.47 -5.98 0.44
N THR A 282 -23.65 -4.68 0.63
CA THR A 282 -24.94 -4.07 0.95
C THR A 282 -25.29 -3.05 -0.12
N LEU A 283 -26.58 -2.77 -0.29
CA LEU A 283 -27.02 -1.72 -1.19
C LEU A 283 -26.93 -0.36 -0.48
N THR A 284 -26.28 0.62 -1.10
CA THR A 284 -26.07 1.95 -0.48
C THR A 284 -26.64 3.10 -1.29
N GLY A 285 -26.87 2.91 -2.59
CA GLY A 285 -27.45 3.96 -3.41
C GLY A 285 -28.00 3.45 -4.74
N THR A 286 -29.03 4.13 -5.21
CA THR A 286 -29.57 3.97 -6.56
C THR A 286 -29.79 5.35 -7.18
N GLN A 287 -29.46 5.49 -8.46
CA GLN A 287 -29.72 6.73 -9.20
C GLN A 287 -31.16 6.82 -9.73
N SER A 288 -31.98 5.79 -9.50
CA SER A 288 -33.41 5.78 -9.83
C SER A 288 -34.24 5.02 -8.80
N PRO A 289 -35.52 5.38 -8.60
CA PRO A 289 -36.44 4.56 -7.81
C PRO A 289 -36.49 3.12 -8.33
N MET A 290 -36.35 2.16 -7.43
CA MET A 290 -36.37 0.74 -7.73
C MET A 290 -36.98 -0.02 -6.57
N ASN A 291 -37.88 -0.97 -6.88
CA ASN A 291 -38.52 -1.82 -5.89
C ASN A 291 -37.70 -3.10 -5.77
N PHE A 292 -36.74 -3.16 -4.86
CA PHE A 292 -35.77 -4.28 -4.69
C PHE A 292 -36.41 -5.65 -4.39
N THR A 293 -37.17 -6.20 -5.34
CA THR A 293 -37.75 -7.53 -5.31
C THR A 293 -36.65 -8.58 -5.41
N GLU A 294 -36.96 -9.81 -5.04
CA GLU A 294 -36.02 -10.92 -5.16
C GLU A 294 -35.52 -11.11 -6.60
N GLU A 295 -36.38 -10.92 -7.60
CA GLU A 295 -36.00 -10.96 -9.02
C GLU A 295 -34.99 -9.85 -9.37
N GLU A 296 -35.25 -8.62 -8.94
CA GLU A 296 -34.37 -7.49 -9.21
C GLU A 296 -33.01 -7.64 -8.51
N LEU A 297 -33.00 -8.12 -7.26
CA LEU A 297 -31.77 -8.42 -6.53
C LEU A 297 -30.97 -9.54 -7.21
N ASN A 298 -31.64 -10.56 -7.75
CA ASN A 298 -30.98 -11.62 -8.51
C ASN A 298 -30.35 -11.09 -9.82
N ILE A 299 -31.00 -10.16 -10.51
CA ILE A 299 -30.43 -9.50 -11.69
C ILE A 299 -29.20 -8.67 -11.31
N ILE A 300 -29.27 -7.88 -10.23
CA ILE A 300 -28.15 -7.07 -9.74
C ILE A 300 -26.97 -7.98 -9.35
N LYS A 301 -27.24 -9.06 -8.61
CA LYS A 301 -26.25 -10.08 -8.25
C LYS A 301 -25.58 -10.67 -9.48
N ALA A 302 -26.36 -11.15 -10.45
CA ALA A 302 -25.83 -11.76 -11.68
C ALA A 302 -24.97 -10.78 -12.50
N ARG A 303 -25.35 -9.49 -12.55
CA ARG A 303 -24.56 -8.43 -13.20
C ARG A 303 -23.27 -8.15 -12.47
N ALA A 304 -23.28 -8.08 -11.14
CA ALA A 304 -22.07 -7.91 -10.32
C ALA A 304 -21.09 -9.08 -10.54
N GLU A 305 -21.58 -10.32 -10.49
CA GLU A 305 -20.79 -11.51 -10.77
C GLU A 305 -20.20 -11.50 -12.19
N TYR A 306 -21.01 -11.11 -13.18
CA TYR A 306 -20.57 -10.98 -14.56
C TYR A 306 -19.44 -9.94 -14.70
N ASN A 307 -19.60 -8.75 -14.11
CA ASN A 307 -18.59 -7.69 -14.16
C ASN A 307 -17.27 -8.14 -13.52
N ILE A 308 -17.32 -8.74 -12.32
CA ILE A 308 -16.13 -9.28 -11.65
C ILE A 308 -15.44 -10.31 -12.55
N LYS A 309 -16.19 -11.27 -13.12
CA LYS A 309 -15.62 -12.30 -14.01
C LYS A 309 -15.00 -11.69 -15.27
N LYS A 310 -15.69 -10.75 -15.92
CA LYS A 310 -15.27 -10.13 -17.18
C LYS A 310 -13.96 -9.35 -16.98
N PHE A 311 -13.96 -8.36 -16.09
CA PHE A 311 -12.79 -7.51 -15.89
C PHE A 311 -11.60 -8.29 -15.32
N SER A 312 -11.84 -9.27 -14.46
CA SER A 312 -10.77 -10.16 -13.98
C SER A 312 -10.09 -10.92 -15.13
N ARG A 313 -10.87 -11.44 -16.09
CA ARG A 313 -10.30 -12.13 -17.26
C ARG A 313 -9.54 -11.18 -18.17
N GLU A 314 -10.09 -10.00 -18.44
CA GLU A 314 -9.45 -8.99 -19.29
C GLU A 314 -8.09 -8.56 -18.72
N VAL A 315 -8.03 -8.24 -17.42
CA VAL A 315 -6.80 -7.85 -16.73
C VAL A 315 -5.81 -9.01 -16.66
N PHE A 316 -6.27 -10.24 -16.42
CA PHE A 316 -5.40 -11.42 -16.44
C PHE A 316 -4.76 -11.66 -17.81
N GLU A 317 -5.54 -11.68 -18.88
CA GLU A 317 -5.02 -11.92 -20.23
C GLU A 317 -4.09 -10.80 -20.70
N LYS A 318 -4.37 -9.54 -20.33
CA LYS A 318 -3.47 -8.40 -20.61
C LYS A 318 -2.07 -8.65 -20.05
N TYR A 319 -1.95 -8.87 -18.73
CA TYR A 319 -0.62 -9.02 -18.10
C TYR A 319 0.03 -10.38 -18.39
N LYS A 320 -0.76 -11.42 -18.69
CA LYS A 320 -0.24 -12.67 -19.25
C LYS A 320 0.43 -12.44 -20.61
N ASN A 321 -0.18 -11.67 -21.51
CA ASN A 321 0.41 -11.33 -22.82
C ASN A 321 1.68 -10.48 -22.67
N GLU A 322 1.73 -9.60 -21.67
CA GLU A 322 2.93 -8.83 -21.30
C GLU A 322 4.00 -9.68 -20.56
N ASN A 323 3.70 -10.94 -20.25
CA ASN A 323 4.56 -11.83 -19.46
C ASN A 323 4.91 -11.27 -18.07
N ILE A 324 3.94 -10.63 -17.41
CA ILE A 324 4.07 -10.06 -16.06
C ILE A 324 3.12 -10.81 -15.12
N ASP A 325 3.69 -11.57 -14.18
CA ASP A 325 2.91 -12.39 -13.25
C ASP A 325 2.53 -11.61 -11.98
N ILE A 326 1.65 -10.63 -12.12
CA ILE A 326 1.11 -9.90 -10.95
C ILE A 326 0.09 -10.71 -10.12
N PHE A 327 -0.21 -11.95 -10.50
CA PHE A 327 -1.26 -12.78 -9.85
C PHE A 327 -0.72 -13.98 -9.08
N ASP A 328 0.61 -14.04 -8.94
CA ASP A 328 1.37 -15.08 -8.26
C ASP A 328 1.14 -16.48 -8.84
N VAL A 329 0.93 -16.59 -10.16
CA VAL A 329 0.67 -17.89 -10.80
C VAL A 329 1.85 -18.84 -10.60
N ALA A 330 3.08 -18.37 -10.80
CA ALA A 330 4.31 -19.12 -10.61
C ALA A 330 4.44 -19.63 -9.17
N ASP A 331 4.18 -18.80 -8.17
CA ASP A 331 4.24 -19.19 -6.76
C ASP A 331 3.13 -20.15 -6.36
N ILE A 332 1.90 -19.89 -6.80
CA ILE A 332 0.76 -20.80 -6.55
C ILE A 332 1.04 -22.17 -7.17
N TYR A 333 1.65 -22.20 -8.36
CA TYR A 333 2.06 -23.42 -9.03
C TYR A 333 3.17 -24.14 -8.26
N ASN A 334 4.26 -23.45 -7.92
CA ASN A 334 5.39 -24.00 -7.21
C ASN A 334 4.97 -24.59 -5.85
N ARG A 335 4.04 -23.93 -5.13
CA ARG A 335 3.46 -24.44 -3.87
C ARG A 335 2.72 -25.77 -3.99
N LYS A 336 2.27 -26.16 -5.18
CA LYS A 336 1.59 -27.46 -5.41
C LYS A 336 2.49 -28.47 -6.13
N TYR A 337 3.34 -27.99 -7.04
CA TYR A 337 4.18 -28.79 -7.93
C TYR A 337 5.67 -28.51 -7.72
N HIS A 338 6.15 -28.56 -6.46
CA HIS A 338 7.50 -28.17 -6.02
C HIS A 338 8.71 -28.77 -6.77
N LYS A 339 8.50 -29.78 -7.62
CA LYS A 339 9.55 -30.49 -8.37
C LYS A 339 9.59 -30.10 -9.85
N GLU A 340 8.67 -29.26 -10.29
CA GLU A 340 8.54 -28.86 -11.69
C GLU A 340 8.98 -27.40 -11.88
N ASP A 341 9.52 -27.11 -13.06
CA ASP A 341 9.93 -25.74 -13.39
C ASP A 341 8.71 -24.83 -13.51
N SER A 342 8.70 -23.75 -12.72
CA SER A 342 7.68 -22.70 -12.71
C SER A 342 7.89 -21.69 -13.84
N LYS A 343 9.02 -21.74 -14.56
CA LYS A 343 9.35 -20.76 -15.60
C LYS A 343 8.30 -20.74 -16.72
N ASN A 344 7.86 -19.53 -17.05
CA ASN A 344 6.88 -19.25 -18.10
C ASN A 344 5.50 -19.91 -17.91
N ILE A 345 5.19 -20.42 -16.71
CA ILE A 345 3.93 -21.12 -16.47
C ILE A 345 2.70 -20.24 -16.72
N LEU A 346 2.84 -18.92 -16.52
CA LEU A 346 1.82 -17.92 -16.81
C LEU A 346 1.30 -18.01 -18.25
N LYS A 347 2.18 -18.23 -19.24
CA LYS A 347 1.79 -18.30 -20.66
C LYS A 347 0.87 -19.49 -20.95
N ASN A 348 1.10 -20.61 -20.25
CA ASN A 348 0.32 -21.84 -20.39
C ASN A 348 -0.89 -21.90 -19.45
N THR A 349 -1.16 -20.80 -18.74
CA THR A 349 -2.25 -20.74 -17.76
C THR A 349 -3.53 -20.22 -18.38
N ILE A 350 -4.63 -20.92 -18.13
CA ILE A 350 -6.00 -20.49 -18.41
C ILE A 350 -6.66 -20.11 -17.09
N LEU A 351 -7.17 -18.88 -17.02
CA LEU A 351 -7.89 -18.39 -15.85
C LEU A 351 -9.38 -18.77 -15.90
N LYS A 352 -9.84 -19.49 -14.87
CA LYS A 352 -11.26 -19.71 -14.58
C LYS A 352 -11.67 -18.85 -13.38
N VAL A 353 -12.57 -17.90 -13.59
CA VAL A 353 -13.13 -17.07 -12.50
C VAL A 353 -14.53 -17.57 -12.13
N GLU A 354 -14.71 -17.89 -10.85
CA GLU A 354 -16.00 -18.22 -10.24
C GLU A 354 -16.32 -17.10 -9.24
N ALA A 355 -17.37 -16.32 -9.50
CA ALA A 355 -17.81 -15.24 -8.62
C ALA A 355 -19.14 -15.61 -7.95
N ASP A 356 -19.25 -15.41 -6.63
CA ASP A 356 -20.47 -15.55 -5.83
C ASP A 356 -20.68 -14.26 -5.04
N VAL A 357 -21.69 -13.48 -5.45
CA VAL A 357 -22.04 -12.21 -4.80
C VAL A 357 -23.25 -12.43 -3.89
N LYS A 358 -23.20 -11.89 -2.66
CA LYS A 358 -24.32 -11.89 -1.72
C LYS A 358 -24.64 -10.46 -1.32
N ILE A 359 -25.88 -10.05 -1.54
CA ILE A 359 -26.38 -8.74 -1.11
C ILE A 359 -27.07 -8.95 0.24
N GLU A 360 -26.52 -8.37 1.30
CA GLU A 360 -27.16 -8.30 2.61
C GLU A 360 -28.23 -7.20 2.58
N GLY A 361 -29.44 -7.53 3.03
CA GLY A 361 -30.56 -6.59 3.07
C GLY A 361 -30.44 -5.64 4.27
N SER A 362 -30.44 -4.34 4.01
CA SER A 362 -30.60 -3.33 5.07
C SER A 362 -32.08 -3.22 5.44
N SER A 363 -32.56 -4.09 6.33
CA SER A 363 -33.89 -4.08 6.95
C SER A 363 -35.10 -4.30 6.02
N ASN A 364 -36.16 -4.91 6.56
CA ASN A 364 -37.43 -5.24 5.90
C ASN A 364 -38.29 -4.01 5.51
N LYS A 365 -37.69 -2.90 5.05
CA LYS A 365 -38.41 -1.71 4.57
C LYS A 365 -37.76 -1.20 3.28
N PHE A 366 -38.08 -1.86 2.18
CA PHE A 366 -37.78 -1.38 0.82
C PHE A 366 -38.99 -0.68 0.17
N ASP A 367 -39.91 -0.16 0.98
CA ASP A 367 -41.01 0.65 0.47
C ASP A 367 -40.60 2.13 0.52
N TYR A 368 -39.95 2.59 -0.54
CA TYR A 368 -39.76 4.01 -0.82
C TYR A 368 -40.82 4.50 -1.81
N SER A 369 -42.06 4.01 -1.71
CA SER A 369 -43.19 4.68 -2.35
C SER A 369 -43.49 6.00 -1.62
N LYS A 370 -43.42 7.09 -2.35
CA LYS A 370 -44.06 8.36 -2.02
C LYS A 370 -45.18 8.59 -3.02
#